data_AF-M8D0P9-F1
#
_entry.id   AF-M8D0P9-F1
#
_cell.length_a   1.000
_cell.length_b   1.000
_cell.length_c   1.000
_cell.angle_alpha   90.00
_cell.angle_beta   90.00
_cell.angle_gamma   90.00
#
_symmetry.space_group_name_H-M   'P 1'
#
loop_
_entity.id
_entity.type
_entity.pdbx_description
1 polymer ?
#
loop_
_entity_poly.entity_id
_entity_poly.type
_entity_poly.pdbx_seq_one_letter_code
_entity_poly.pdbx_strand_id
1 'polypeptide(L)'
;MDYAHVQTVFEIVSYLLSYPDRQWRKQLDDCATFSQHIPHRPIVQNIQKFIDYVKQTDEMTWIETYVYTFDFGKKTNLYVTYMSTGEQRERGIELLQLKQLYKSAGFDVTEQELPDYLPLMLEFASQAERTYVQPLMQKYFNHISHIREQLIAAESYYAILFDVLLMALEEIGVRKLAEGSVS
;
A
#
# COMPACT_ATOMS: atom_id res chain seq x y z
N MET A 1 -1.16 18.64 -0.50
CA MET A 1 -2.16 18.28 0.52
C MET A 1 -1.54 18.44 1.91
N ASP A 2 -2.32 18.53 3.00
CA ASP A 2 -1.73 18.36 4.34
C ASP A 2 -1.56 16.87 4.70
N TYR A 3 -0.90 16.58 5.82
CA TYR A 3 -0.61 15.21 6.22
C TYR A 3 -1.87 14.40 6.59
N ALA A 4 -2.92 15.05 7.12
CA ALA A 4 -4.16 14.36 7.45
C ALA A 4 -4.85 13.82 6.18
N HIS A 5 -4.84 14.58 5.08
CA HIS A 5 -5.34 14.08 3.80
C HIS A 5 -4.48 12.92 3.26
N VAL A 6 -3.15 12.96 3.46
CA VAL A 6 -2.27 11.84 3.07
C VAL A 6 -2.58 10.59 3.90
N GLN A 7 -2.85 10.74 5.21
CA GLN A 7 -3.29 9.66 6.07
C GLN A 7 -4.62 9.04 5.58
N THR A 8 -5.58 9.85 5.16
CA THR A 8 -6.82 9.38 4.51
C THR A 8 -6.53 8.58 3.24
N VAL A 9 -5.56 8.99 2.41
CA VAL A 9 -5.16 8.20 1.24
C VAL A 9 -4.59 6.84 1.66
N PHE A 10 -3.72 6.80 2.67
CA PHE A 10 -3.16 5.55 3.17
C PHE A 10 -4.23 4.61 3.73
N GLU A 11 -5.22 5.15 4.46
CA GLU A 11 -6.35 4.37 4.96
C GLU A 11 -7.16 3.74 3.83
N ILE A 12 -7.53 4.53 2.82
CA ILE A 12 -8.31 4.03 1.67
C ILE A 12 -7.50 3.01 0.88
N VAL A 13 -6.23 3.28 0.59
CA VAL A 13 -5.38 2.35 -0.19
C VAL A 13 -5.08 1.08 0.61
N SER A 14 -4.87 1.17 1.92
CA SER A 14 -4.77 0.01 2.82
C SER A 14 -6.00 -0.88 2.66
N TYR A 15 -7.19 -0.30 2.77
CA TYR A 15 -8.44 -1.05 2.61
C TYR A 15 -8.55 -1.67 1.21
N LEU A 16 -8.35 -0.89 0.15
CA LEU A 16 -8.53 -1.36 -1.23
C LEU A 16 -7.47 -2.38 -1.70
N LEU A 17 -6.34 -2.49 -1.00
CA LEU A 17 -5.32 -3.54 -1.20
C LEU A 17 -5.49 -4.74 -0.26
N SER A 18 -6.43 -4.72 0.68
CA SER A 18 -6.74 -5.89 1.51
C SER A 18 -7.55 -6.92 0.74
N TYR A 19 -7.61 -8.14 1.28
CA TYR A 19 -8.30 -9.25 0.61
C TYR A 19 -9.79 -8.91 0.35
N PRO A 20 -10.28 -9.02 -0.90
CA PRO A 20 -11.56 -8.47 -1.30
C PRO A 20 -12.73 -9.39 -0.96
N ASP A 21 -12.95 -9.64 0.33
CA ASP A 21 -14.09 -10.42 0.81
C ASP A 21 -15.44 -9.68 0.63
N ARG A 22 -16.51 -10.30 1.12
CA ARG A 22 -17.86 -9.69 1.03
C ARG A 22 -18.01 -8.41 1.83
N GLN A 23 -17.31 -8.28 2.95
CA GLN A 23 -17.36 -7.08 3.77
C GLN A 23 -16.59 -5.96 3.07
N TRP A 24 -15.42 -6.28 2.50
CA TRP A 24 -14.63 -5.43 1.63
C TRP A 24 -15.48 -4.79 0.54
N ARG A 25 -16.22 -5.62 -0.20
CA ARG A 25 -17.04 -5.17 -1.33
C ARG A 25 -18.17 -4.21 -0.92
N LYS A 26 -18.71 -4.35 0.29
CA LYS A 26 -19.80 -3.50 0.80
C LYS A 26 -19.37 -2.09 1.16
N GLN A 27 -18.08 -1.87 1.46
CA GLN A 27 -17.57 -0.56 1.89
C GLN A 27 -16.97 0.24 0.74
N LEU A 28 -17.03 -0.25 -0.51
CA LEU A 28 -16.47 0.47 -1.65
C LEU A 28 -17.11 1.84 -1.86
N ASP A 29 -18.42 1.97 -1.62
CA ASP A 29 -19.12 3.26 -1.72
C ASP A 29 -18.71 4.23 -0.59
N ASP A 30 -18.43 3.70 0.60
CA ASP A 30 -17.91 4.49 1.72
C ASP A 30 -16.49 4.99 1.40
N CYS A 31 -15.62 4.15 0.81
CA CYS A 31 -14.29 4.54 0.35
C CYS A 31 -14.36 5.63 -0.73
N ALA A 32 -15.24 5.48 -1.72
CA ALA A 32 -15.45 6.46 -2.78
C ALA A 32 -15.90 7.81 -2.20
N THR A 33 -16.86 7.79 -1.27
CA THR A 33 -17.37 8.98 -0.58
C THR A 33 -16.28 9.64 0.25
N PHE A 34 -15.55 8.87 1.04
CA PHE A 34 -14.49 9.39 1.90
C PHE A 34 -13.36 10.03 1.08
N SER A 35 -13.02 9.45 -0.07
CA SER A 35 -12.00 9.99 -0.98
C SER A 35 -12.31 11.40 -1.49
N GLN A 36 -13.57 11.82 -1.55
CA GLN A 36 -13.96 13.16 -2.04
C GLN A 36 -13.45 14.30 -1.14
N HIS A 37 -13.05 14.01 0.10
CA HIS A 37 -12.47 15.01 1.00
C HIS A 37 -10.99 15.30 0.70
N ILE A 38 -10.34 14.53 -0.18
CA ILE A 38 -8.93 14.70 -0.53
C ILE A 38 -8.80 15.84 -1.57
N PRO A 39 -8.06 16.93 -1.28
CA PRO A 39 -7.90 18.06 -2.20
C PRO A 39 -6.83 17.81 -3.28
N HIS A 40 -6.84 16.60 -3.88
CA HIS A 40 -5.93 16.20 -4.94
C HIS A 40 -6.68 15.40 -6.01
N ARG A 41 -7.13 16.10 -7.04
CA ARG A 41 -8.06 15.57 -8.05
C ARG A 41 -7.59 14.28 -8.74
N PRO A 42 -6.31 14.12 -9.17
CA PRO A 42 -5.86 12.85 -9.75
C PRO A 42 -5.99 11.65 -8.81
N ILE A 43 -5.81 11.84 -7.50
CA ILE A 43 -5.94 10.76 -6.51
C ILE A 43 -7.40 10.31 -6.43
N VAL A 44 -8.32 11.28 -6.26
CA VAL A 44 -9.76 11.01 -6.19
C VAL A 44 -10.26 10.31 -7.45
N GLN A 45 -9.84 10.78 -8.63
CA GLN A 45 -10.22 10.19 -9.91
C GLN A 45 -9.72 8.75 -10.06
N ASN A 46 -8.49 8.45 -9.63
CA ASN A 46 -7.94 7.11 -9.70
C ASN A 46 -8.62 6.15 -8.72
N ILE A 47 -8.89 6.60 -7.48
CA ILE A 47 -9.65 5.80 -6.50
C ILE A 47 -11.05 5.48 -7.06
N GLN A 48 -11.76 6.48 -7.58
CA GLN A 48 -13.09 6.29 -8.17
C GLN A 48 -13.04 5.32 -9.35
N LYS A 49 -12.08 5.48 -10.26
CA LYS A 49 -11.91 4.61 -11.43
C LYS A 49 -11.68 3.16 -11.02
N PHE A 50 -10.85 2.92 -10.01
CA PHE A 50 -10.63 1.58 -9.49
C PHE A 50 -11.93 1.00 -8.91
N ILE A 51 -12.61 1.73 -8.04
CA ILE A 51 -13.86 1.30 -7.40
C ILE A 51 -14.94 0.99 -8.46
N ASP A 52 -15.13 1.86 -9.45
CA ASP A 52 -16.12 1.68 -10.51
C ASP A 52 -15.85 0.41 -11.32
N TYR A 53 -14.59 0.11 -11.60
CA TYR A 53 -14.19 -1.11 -12.31
C TYR A 53 -14.49 -2.36 -11.48
N VAL A 54 -14.16 -2.34 -10.19
CA VAL A 54 -14.41 -3.49 -9.30
C VAL A 54 -15.90 -3.75 -9.13
N LYS A 55 -16.72 -2.70 -9.02
CA LYS A 55 -18.19 -2.84 -8.92
C LYS A 55 -18.81 -3.44 -10.18
N GLN A 56 -18.20 -3.22 -11.35
CA GLN A 56 -18.63 -3.80 -12.63
C GLN A 56 -18.09 -5.22 -12.86
N THR A 57 -17.10 -5.65 -12.08
CA THR A 57 -16.52 -6.99 -12.15
C THR A 57 -17.27 -7.93 -11.20
N ASP A 58 -17.50 -9.18 -11.60
CA ASP A 58 -18.07 -10.19 -10.72
C ASP A 58 -17.21 -10.39 -9.44
N GLU A 59 -17.86 -10.68 -8.31
CA GLU A 59 -17.19 -10.83 -7.00
C GLU A 59 -16.12 -11.92 -7.04
N MET A 60 -16.45 -13.10 -7.59
CA MET A 60 -15.50 -14.22 -7.63
C MET A 60 -14.37 -13.93 -8.59
N THR A 61 -14.66 -13.33 -9.75
CA THR A 61 -13.61 -12.92 -10.70
C THR A 61 -12.64 -11.90 -10.08
N TRP A 62 -13.13 -10.97 -9.26
CA TRP A 62 -12.26 -10.01 -8.58
C TRP A 62 -11.40 -10.65 -7.50
N ILE A 63 -11.96 -11.60 -6.73
CA ILE A 63 -11.20 -12.41 -5.76
C ILE A 63 -10.11 -13.22 -6.47
N GLU A 64 -10.43 -13.89 -7.58
CA GLU A 64 -9.45 -14.63 -8.39
C GLU A 64 -8.36 -13.71 -8.92
N THR A 65 -8.72 -12.51 -9.36
CA THR A 65 -7.77 -11.48 -9.81
C THR A 65 -6.82 -11.09 -8.68
N TYR A 66 -7.32 -10.88 -7.46
CA TYR A 66 -6.48 -10.60 -6.28
C TYR A 66 -5.51 -11.75 -6.00
N VAL A 67 -6.01 -12.98 -5.88
CA VAL A 67 -5.20 -14.17 -5.56
C VAL A 67 -4.11 -14.39 -6.60
N TYR A 68 -4.46 -14.30 -7.89
CA TYR A 68 -3.49 -14.41 -8.97
C TYR A 68 -2.43 -13.31 -8.92
N THR A 69 -2.86 -12.07 -8.65
CA THR A 69 -1.99 -10.89 -8.66
C THR A 69 -1.03 -10.87 -7.47
N PHE A 70 -1.50 -11.18 -6.26
CA PHE A 70 -0.73 -10.96 -5.03
C PHE A 70 -0.26 -12.23 -4.36
N ASP A 71 -1.11 -13.26 -4.27
CA ASP A 71 -0.77 -14.50 -3.55
C ASP A 71 0.12 -15.42 -4.40
N PHE A 72 -0.18 -15.51 -5.71
CA PHE A 72 0.65 -16.27 -6.66
C PHE A 72 1.70 -15.40 -7.37
N GLY A 73 1.57 -14.08 -7.27
CA GLY A 73 2.45 -13.11 -7.92
C GLY A 73 3.83 -13.02 -7.26
N LYS A 74 4.82 -13.73 -7.79
CA LYS A 74 6.20 -13.75 -7.24
C LYS A 74 6.83 -12.37 -7.10
N LYS A 75 6.52 -11.43 -8.01
CA LYS A 75 7.11 -10.07 -8.04
C LYS A 75 6.15 -8.96 -7.61
N THR A 76 4.91 -9.33 -7.34
CA THR A 76 3.81 -8.41 -7.02
C THR A 76 3.25 -8.63 -5.62
N ASN A 77 3.66 -9.71 -4.93
CA ASN A 77 3.26 -9.97 -3.55
C ASN A 77 3.42 -8.74 -2.65
N LEU A 78 2.50 -8.59 -1.70
CA LEU A 78 2.41 -7.39 -0.85
C LEU A 78 3.32 -7.45 0.39
N TYR A 79 4.25 -8.40 0.49
CA TYR A 79 5.20 -8.51 1.59
C TYR A 79 6.53 -7.87 1.22
N VAL A 80 6.73 -6.61 1.62
CA VAL A 80 7.81 -5.77 1.07
C VAL A 80 9.22 -6.24 1.41
N THR A 81 9.37 -7.10 2.43
CA THR A 81 10.67 -7.71 2.80
C THR A 81 10.98 -8.99 2.04
N TYR A 82 10.02 -9.55 1.31
CA TYR A 82 10.17 -10.87 0.68
C TYR A 82 11.24 -10.90 -0.42
N MET A 83 11.43 -9.78 -1.13
CA MET A 83 12.39 -9.69 -2.24
C MET A 83 13.69 -8.96 -1.88
N SER A 84 13.79 -8.33 -0.71
CA SER A 84 14.96 -7.56 -0.28
C SER A 84 16.07 -8.41 0.35
N THR A 85 15.75 -9.60 0.86
CA THR A 85 16.70 -10.42 1.63
C THR A 85 16.84 -11.83 1.03
N GLY A 86 18.07 -12.21 0.67
CA GLY A 86 18.39 -13.54 0.16
C GLY A 86 18.39 -14.64 1.24
N GLU A 87 18.37 -14.27 2.52
CA GLU A 87 18.39 -15.20 3.65
C GLU A 87 17.20 -15.02 4.60
N GLN A 88 16.58 -16.13 5.02
CA GLN A 88 15.47 -16.13 6.00
C GLN A 88 15.79 -15.42 7.31
N ARG A 89 17.08 -15.39 7.71
CA ARG A 89 17.55 -14.76 8.95
C ARG A 89 17.47 -13.24 8.88
N GLU A 90 17.86 -12.65 7.75
CA GLU A 90 17.84 -11.20 7.54
C GLU A 90 16.39 -10.69 7.54
N ARG A 91 15.49 -11.43 6.87
CA ARG A 91 14.06 -11.14 6.90
C ARG A 91 13.52 -11.10 8.33
N GLY A 92 13.88 -12.09 9.15
CA GLY A 92 13.45 -12.15 10.55
C GLY A 92 13.85 -10.91 11.38
N ILE A 93 15.06 -10.36 11.13
CA ILE A 93 15.53 -9.13 11.79
C ILE A 93 14.71 -7.93 11.30
N GLU A 94 14.43 -7.85 10.01
CA GLU A 94 13.67 -6.75 9.42
C GLU A 94 12.21 -6.72 9.93
N LEU A 95 11.57 -7.89 10.06
CA LEU A 95 10.23 -8.01 10.66
C LEU A 95 10.23 -7.58 12.13
N LEU A 96 11.27 -7.93 12.90
CA LEU A 96 11.39 -7.50 14.30
C LEU A 96 11.54 -5.97 14.41
N GLN A 97 12.34 -5.37 13.53
CA GLN A 97 12.52 -3.92 13.47
C GLN A 97 11.20 -3.20 13.13
N LEU A 98 10.41 -3.73 12.19
CA LEU A 98 9.09 -3.17 11.88
C LEU A 98 8.14 -3.23 13.08
N LYS A 99 8.07 -4.37 13.79
CA LYS A 99 7.26 -4.48 15.02
C LYS A 99 7.68 -3.48 16.09
N GLN A 100 8.99 -3.28 16.27
CA GLN A 100 9.52 -2.31 17.23
C GLN A 100 9.19 -0.86 16.82
N LEU A 101 9.26 -0.54 15.53
CA LEU A 101 8.89 0.76 14.99
C LEU A 101 7.40 1.06 15.26
N TYR A 102 6.51 0.13 14.90
CA TYR A 102 5.06 0.28 15.12
C TYR A 102 4.73 0.48 16.60
N LYS A 103 5.31 -0.35 17.48
CA LYS A 103 5.15 -0.20 18.93
C LYS A 103 5.66 1.15 19.44
N SER A 104 6.78 1.65 18.91
CA SER A 104 7.36 2.94 19.31
C SER A 104 6.52 4.14 18.88
N ALA A 105 5.65 3.95 17.90
CA ALA A 105 4.66 4.91 17.43
C ALA A 105 3.26 4.68 18.04
N GLY A 106 3.12 3.77 19.01
CA GLY A 106 1.86 3.49 19.70
C GLY A 106 0.87 2.63 18.90
N PHE A 107 1.32 1.96 17.84
CA PHE A 107 0.49 1.07 17.02
C PHE A 107 0.67 -0.40 17.42
N ASP A 108 -0.40 -1.03 17.88
CA ASP A 108 -0.42 -2.44 18.26
C ASP A 108 -0.77 -3.32 17.04
N VAL A 109 0.22 -4.05 16.57
CA VAL A 109 0.07 -4.98 15.45
C VAL A 109 -0.64 -6.24 15.94
N THR A 110 -1.73 -6.62 15.29
CA THR A 110 -2.37 -7.91 15.55
C THR A 110 -1.45 -9.06 15.11
N GLU A 111 -1.49 -10.20 15.79
CA GLU A 111 -0.65 -11.36 15.42
C GLU A 111 -1.08 -12.05 14.11
N GLN A 112 -2.14 -11.57 13.46
CA GLN A 112 -2.74 -12.21 12.29
C GLN A 112 -1.94 -11.97 11.00
N GLU A 113 -1.32 -10.79 10.86
CA GLU A 113 -0.56 -10.41 9.67
C GLU A 113 0.90 -10.09 10.02
N LEU A 114 1.81 -10.34 9.07
CA LEU A 114 3.21 -9.94 9.23
C LEU A 114 3.34 -8.42 9.09
N PRO A 115 4.27 -7.78 9.85
CA PRO A 115 4.41 -6.33 9.88
C PRO A 115 4.87 -5.70 8.55
N ASP A 116 5.33 -6.51 7.59
CA ASP A 116 5.74 -6.10 6.25
C ASP A 116 4.65 -6.25 5.18
N TYR A 117 3.44 -6.70 5.57
CA TYR A 117 2.30 -6.71 4.68
C TYR A 117 1.86 -5.28 4.37
N LEU A 118 1.96 -4.86 3.10
CA LEU A 118 1.79 -3.45 2.69
C LEU A 118 0.48 -2.82 3.18
N PRO A 119 -0.71 -3.47 3.09
CA PRO A 119 -1.94 -2.92 3.67
C PRO A 119 -1.85 -2.61 5.16
N LEU A 120 -1.24 -3.48 5.97
CA LEU A 120 -0.99 -3.22 7.38
C LEU A 120 0.01 -2.06 7.58
N MET A 121 1.04 -1.95 6.73
CA MET A 121 1.97 -0.81 6.78
C MET A 121 1.26 0.52 6.48
N LEU A 122 0.28 0.50 5.57
CA LEU A 122 -0.51 1.67 5.20
C LEU A 122 -1.56 2.01 6.28
N GLU A 123 -2.12 1.01 6.95
CA GLU A 123 -2.96 1.21 8.13
C GLU A 123 -2.19 1.86 9.28
N PHE A 124 -0.96 1.39 9.52
CA PHE A 124 -0.04 2.07 10.42
C PHE A 124 0.21 3.53 9.98
N ALA A 125 0.47 3.73 8.69
CA ALA A 125 0.78 5.05 8.15
C ALA A 125 -0.39 6.04 8.20
N SER A 126 -1.63 5.56 8.19
CA SER A 126 -2.81 6.42 8.34
C SER A 126 -3.01 6.93 9.77
N GLN A 127 -2.36 6.31 10.77
CA GLN A 127 -2.52 6.65 12.18
C GLN A 127 -1.26 7.29 12.79
N ALA A 128 -0.08 6.91 12.31
CA ALA A 128 1.19 7.34 12.87
C ALA A 128 1.65 8.73 12.38
N GLU A 129 2.45 9.40 13.20
CA GLU A 129 3.06 10.67 12.83
C GLU A 129 4.00 10.53 11.63
N ARG A 130 4.07 11.60 10.82
CA ARG A 130 4.89 11.66 9.61
C ARG A 130 6.36 11.29 9.86
N THR A 131 6.88 11.60 11.04
CA THR A 131 8.25 11.34 11.48
C THR A 131 8.58 9.84 11.51
N TYR A 132 7.61 8.97 11.77
CA TYR A 132 7.77 7.51 11.68
C TYR A 132 7.52 7.00 10.26
N VAL A 133 6.50 7.54 9.59
CA VAL A 133 6.02 7.04 8.29
C VAL A 133 6.96 7.38 7.14
N GLN A 134 7.44 8.62 7.07
CA GLN A 134 8.29 9.07 5.97
C GLN A 134 9.56 8.22 5.79
N PRO A 135 10.41 8.01 6.82
CA PRO A 135 11.62 7.19 6.66
C PRO A 135 11.30 5.72 6.36
N LEU A 136 10.22 5.19 6.95
CA LEU A 136 9.75 3.82 6.70
C LEU A 136 9.38 3.64 5.22
N MET A 137 8.52 4.51 4.68
CA MET A 137 8.10 4.42 3.29
C MET A 137 9.23 4.73 2.32
N GLN A 138 10.16 5.61 2.70
CA GLN A 138 11.37 5.87 1.91
C GLN A 138 12.27 4.62 1.80
N LYS A 139 12.38 3.82 2.86
CA LYS A 139 13.13 2.56 2.86
C LYS A 139 12.55 1.56 1.84
N TYR A 140 11.24 1.47 1.71
CA TYR A 140 10.56 0.50 0.84
C TYR A 140 10.09 1.08 -0.51
N PHE A 141 10.36 2.36 -0.79
CA PHE A 141 9.88 3.05 -1.99
C PHE A 141 10.22 2.30 -3.29
N ASN A 142 11.46 1.81 -3.42
CA ASN A 142 11.89 1.09 -4.63
C ASN A 142 11.11 -0.22 -4.83
N HIS A 143 10.76 -0.92 -3.74
CA HIS A 143 9.97 -2.14 -3.81
C HIS A 143 8.53 -1.82 -4.23
N ILE A 144 7.90 -0.82 -3.61
CA ILE A 144 6.54 -0.35 -3.96
C ILE A 144 6.48 0.08 -5.43
N SER A 145 7.49 0.82 -5.88
CA SER A 145 7.62 1.24 -7.29
C SER A 145 7.80 0.05 -8.23
N HIS A 146 8.58 -0.96 -7.83
CA HIS A 146 8.75 -2.18 -8.63
C HIS A 146 7.44 -2.98 -8.76
N ILE A 147 6.68 -3.14 -7.69
CA ILE A 147 5.36 -3.79 -7.76
C ILE A 147 4.48 -3.06 -8.78
N ARG A 148 4.43 -1.73 -8.72
CA ARG A 148 3.68 -0.92 -9.70
C ARG A 148 4.10 -1.22 -11.14
N GLU A 149 5.40 -1.26 -11.43
CA GLU A 149 5.92 -1.57 -12.77
C GLU A 149 5.47 -2.97 -13.24
N GLN A 150 5.50 -3.96 -12.35
CA GLN A 150 5.04 -5.31 -12.67
C GLN A 150 3.52 -5.36 -12.89
N LEU A 151 2.74 -4.62 -12.11
CA LEU A 151 1.28 -4.53 -12.29
C LEU A 151 0.92 -3.86 -13.62
N ILE A 152 1.64 -2.80 -14.02
CA ILE A 152 1.45 -2.17 -15.33
C ILE A 152 1.79 -3.15 -16.46
N ALA A 153 2.92 -3.85 -16.35
CA ALA A 153 3.33 -4.83 -17.36
C ALA A 153 2.34 -6.00 -17.50
N ALA A 154 1.62 -6.32 -16.44
CA ALA A 154 0.56 -7.32 -16.40
C ALA A 154 -0.84 -6.76 -16.70
N GLU A 155 -0.96 -5.47 -17.08
CA GLU A 155 -2.22 -4.78 -17.34
C GLU A 155 -3.23 -4.86 -16.17
N SER A 156 -2.73 -4.98 -14.94
CA SER A 156 -3.56 -5.12 -13.74
C SER A 156 -4.14 -3.78 -13.29
N TYR A 157 -5.46 -3.76 -13.03
CA TYR A 157 -6.13 -2.58 -12.48
C TYR A 157 -5.61 -2.15 -11.11
N TYR A 158 -4.96 -3.05 -10.36
CA TYR A 158 -4.29 -2.70 -9.11
C TYR A 158 -3.16 -1.69 -9.29
N ALA A 159 -2.58 -1.54 -10.49
CA ALA A 159 -1.57 -0.51 -10.77
C ALA A 159 -2.09 0.91 -10.43
N ILE A 160 -3.40 1.15 -10.57
CA ILE A 160 -4.03 2.43 -10.25
C ILE A 160 -3.90 2.78 -8.76
N LEU A 161 -4.01 1.80 -7.86
CA LEU A 161 -3.83 2.03 -6.42
C LEU A 161 -2.36 2.35 -6.09
N PHE A 162 -1.42 1.77 -6.83
CA PHE A 162 0.00 2.10 -6.68
C PHE A 162 0.32 3.48 -7.26
N ASP A 163 -0.34 3.93 -8.33
CA ASP A 163 -0.27 5.34 -8.77
C ASP A 163 -0.71 6.29 -7.66
N VAL A 164 -1.86 6.00 -7.03
CA VAL A 164 -2.40 6.77 -5.90
C VAL A 164 -1.42 6.80 -4.73
N LEU A 165 -0.88 5.63 -4.36
CA LEU A 165 0.09 5.51 -3.28
C LEU A 165 1.35 6.33 -3.55
N LEU A 166 1.93 6.24 -4.74
CA LEU A 166 3.14 7.00 -5.09
C LEU A 166 2.89 8.52 -5.06
N MET A 167 1.74 9.00 -5.56
CA MET A 167 1.36 10.41 -5.45
C MET A 167 1.26 10.87 -3.98
N ALA A 168 0.68 10.04 -3.10
CA ALA A 168 0.58 10.35 -1.68
C ALA A 168 1.95 10.33 -0.96
N LEU A 169 2.86 9.43 -1.37
CA LEU A 169 4.22 9.37 -0.85
C LEU A 169 5.04 10.63 -1.24
N GLU A 170 4.89 11.13 -2.46
CA GLU A 170 5.56 12.36 -2.90
C GLU A 170 5.20 13.58 -2.02
N GLU A 171 3.95 13.67 -1.58
CA GLU A 171 3.45 14.75 -0.72
C GLU A 171 4.11 14.78 0.67
N ILE A 172 4.57 13.63 1.16
CA ILE A 172 5.37 13.55 2.39
C ILE A 172 6.87 13.55 2.12
N GLY A 173 7.29 13.79 0.88
CA GLY A 173 8.69 13.90 0.47
C GLY A 173 9.38 12.56 0.27
N VAL A 174 8.62 11.47 0.16
CA VAL A 174 9.13 10.13 -0.18
C VAL A 174 9.19 10.02 -1.70
N ARG A 175 10.36 9.70 -2.24
CA ARG A 175 10.58 9.67 -3.70
C ARG A 175 11.71 8.71 -4.07
N LYS A 176 11.85 8.43 -5.37
CA LYS A 176 12.99 7.66 -5.88
C LYS A 176 14.28 8.38 -5.47
N LEU A 177 15.15 7.70 -4.74
CA LEU A 177 16.50 8.21 -4.49
C LEU A 177 17.26 8.14 -5.81
N ALA A 178 18.01 9.21 -6.14
CA ALA A 178 18.92 9.16 -7.27
C ALA A 178 19.89 8.00 -7.07
N GLU A 179 20.07 7.18 -8.10
CA GLU A 179 21.06 6.10 -8.08
C GLU A 179 22.46 6.75 -7.98
N GLY A 180 23.03 6.77 -6.77
CA GLY A 180 24.40 7.18 -6.50
C GLY A 180 24.61 8.64 -6.11
N SER A 181 24.72 8.89 -4.80
CA SER A 181 25.76 9.77 -4.27
C SER A 181 26.55 8.98 -3.24
N VAL A 182 27.12 7.86 -3.68
CA VAL A 182 28.27 7.26 -2.99
C VAL A 182 29.49 7.86 -3.68
N SER A 183 29.93 9.00 -3.15
CA SER A 183 31.29 9.50 -3.32
C SER A 183 32.19 8.83 -2.31
#